data_AF-A0A971IWB8-F1
#
_entry.id   AF-A0A971IWB8-F1
#
_cell.length_a   1.000
_cell.length_b   1.000
_cell.length_c   1.000
_cell.angle_alpha   90.00
_cell.angle_beta   90.00
_cell.angle_gamma   90.00
#
_symmetry.space_group_name_H-M   'P 1'
#
loop_
_entity.id
_entity.type
_entity.pdbx_description
1 polymer ?
#
loop_
_entity_poly.entity_id
_entity_poly.type
_entity_poly.pdbx_seq_one_letter_code
_entity_poly.pdbx_strand_id
1 'polypeptide(L)'
;MSDLKKIKSALISVYHKERVDEIVKKLHSLDVKIYSTGGTKSFIEELSIPVTAVEELTTYPSILGGRVKTLHPKIFGGILGRRENSTDLAQMQQYEIPEIDLVIVDLYPFEDTVASGAPEDQIIEKIDIGGISLIRAAAKNFADVVIVPSRDEYNMLLDLLDQKNGETSLSDRKEFARKAFATSSYYDTAIFNYFSSEKDDHFRVSLNHSNVLRYGENPHQRGIFYGKIEDIFDQLHGKEISYNNLLDIDAAVNLIDEFSEPTFAILKHNNACGCASRENLLQAWKDALAGDPVSAFGGIIITNRTIDVETANEINKLFFEVIIAPSYGD
;
A
#
# COMPACT_ATOMS: atom_id res chain seq x y z
N MET A 1 4.67 -10.58 -34.78
CA MET A 1 3.94 -9.30 -34.71
C MET A 1 4.34 -8.66 -33.40
N SER A 2 4.65 -7.37 -33.35
CA SER A 2 5.13 -6.77 -32.09
C SER A 2 4.03 -6.80 -31.04
N ASP A 3 4.29 -7.36 -29.86
CA ASP A 3 3.40 -7.36 -28.67
C ASP A 3 3.14 -5.96 -28.08
N LEU A 4 3.58 -4.91 -28.79
CA LEU A 4 3.47 -3.52 -28.39
C LEU A 4 2.11 -2.95 -28.80
N LYS A 5 1.44 -2.29 -27.85
CA LYS A 5 0.20 -1.56 -28.06
C LYS A 5 0.35 -0.12 -27.61
N LYS A 6 0.01 0.81 -28.48
CA LYS A 6 0.03 2.26 -28.21
C LYS A 6 -1.24 2.65 -27.46
N ILE A 7 -1.09 3.40 -26.36
CA ILE A 7 -2.21 4.04 -25.67
C ILE A 7 -2.75 5.16 -26.56
N LYS A 8 -4.03 5.09 -26.95
CA LYS A 8 -4.73 6.10 -27.76
C LYS A 8 -5.90 6.72 -27.01
N SER A 9 -6.44 6.03 -26.03
CA SER A 9 -7.50 6.53 -25.16
C SER A 9 -7.29 6.17 -23.68
N ALA A 10 -7.68 7.08 -22.80
CA ALA A 10 -7.60 6.90 -21.36
C ALA A 10 -8.93 7.25 -20.67
N LEU A 11 -9.40 6.39 -19.77
CA LEU A 11 -10.47 6.70 -18.83
C LEU A 11 -9.85 7.04 -17.47
N ILE A 12 -10.09 8.26 -16.98
CA ILE A 12 -9.52 8.75 -15.72
C ILE A 12 -10.67 9.08 -14.77
N SER A 13 -10.74 8.40 -13.63
CA SER A 13 -11.76 8.59 -12.61
C SER A 13 -11.12 8.48 -11.22
N VAL A 14 -10.63 9.59 -10.69
CA VAL A 14 -9.87 9.60 -9.43
C VAL A 14 -10.44 10.52 -8.36
N TYR A 15 -10.41 10.06 -7.11
CA TYR A 15 -10.71 10.80 -5.92
C TYR A 15 -9.57 11.76 -5.55
N HIS A 16 -8.31 11.30 -5.54
CA HIS A 16 -7.15 12.17 -5.28
C HIS A 16 -6.59 12.75 -6.60
N LYS A 17 -6.25 14.05 -6.59
CA LYS A 17 -5.81 14.78 -7.81
C LYS A 17 -4.30 15.02 -7.83
N GLU A 18 -3.59 14.64 -6.77
CA GLU A 18 -2.13 14.81 -6.66
C GLU A 18 -1.43 14.15 -7.84
N ARG A 19 -0.61 14.92 -8.58
CA ARG A 19 0.20 14.49 -9.73
C ARG A 19 -0.57 13.97 -10.95
N VAL A 20 -1.91 14.02 -10.91
CA VAL A 20 -2.74 13.68 -12.07
C VAL A 20 -2.50 14.67 -13.21
N ASP A 21 -2.13 15.91 -12.91
CA ASP A 21 -1.79 16.92 -13.91
C ASP A 21 -0.55 16.54 -14.74
N GLU A 22 0.50 15.98 -14.13
CA GLU A 22 1.68 15.46 -14.82
C GLU A 22 1.27 14.39 -15.85
N ILE A 23 0.46 13.42 -15.42
CA ILE A 23 -0.03 12.32 -16.26
C ILE A 23 -0.88 12.86 -17.40
N VAL A 24 -1.85 13.72 -17.11
CA VAL A 24 -2.81 14.23 -18.10
C VAL A 24 -2.09 15.11 -19.14
N LYS A 25 -1.14 15.95 -18.73
CA LYS A 25 -0.28 16.71 -19.66
C LYS A 25 0.52 15.77 -20.56
N LYS A 26 1.10 14.70 -19.98
CA LYS A 26 1.86 13.72 -20.76
C LYS A 26 0.99 12.97 -21.76
N LEU A 27 -0.18 12.47 -21.34
CA LEU A 27 -1.15 11.82 -22.22
C LEU A 27 -1.59 12.76 -23.36
N HIS A 28 -1.87 14.04 -23.04
CA HIS A 28 -2.22 15.03 -24.05
C HIS A 28 -1.10 15.26 -25.07
N SER A 29 0.17 15.32 -24.63
CA SER A 29 1.33 15.45 -25.52
C SER A 29 1.54 14.24 -26.45
N LEU A 30 0.91 13.11 -26.13
CA LEU A 30 0.94 11.88 -26.92
C LEU A 30 -0.33 11.68 -27.77
N ASP A 31 -1.17 12.72 -27.89
CA ASP A 31 -2.46 12.71 -28.60
C ASP A 31 -3.44 11.65 -28.07
N VAL A 32 -3.36 11.31 -26.78
CA VAL A 32 -4.29 10.38 -26.14
C VAL A 32 -5.62 11.08 -25.87
N LYS A 33 -6.71 10.47 -26.33
CA LYS A 33 -8.08 10.94 -26.03
C LYS A 33 -8.46 10.62 -24.58
N ILE A 34 -8.87 11.62 -23.82
CA ILE A 34 -9.20 11.44 -22.41
C ILE A 34 -10.72 11.44 -22.20
N TYR A 35 -11.19 10.45 -21.43
CA TYR A 35 -12.54 10.31 -20.92
C TYR A 35 -12.54 10.48 -19.41
N SER A 36 -13.46 11.27 -18.85
CA SER A 36 -13.56 11.46 -17.39
C SER A 36 -14.98 11.85 -16.95
N THR A 37 -15.21 11.90 -15.64
CA THR A 37 -16.51 12.23 -15.02
C THR A 37 -16.30 13.09 -13.77
N GLY A 38 -17.35 13.83 -13.38
CA GLY A 38 -17.41 14.58 -12.12
C GLY A 38 -16.23 15.53 -11.91
N GLY A 39 -15.72 15.58 -10.68
CA GLY A 39 -14.63 16.50 -10.32
C GLY A 39 -13.31 16.25 -11.04
N THR A 40 -13.06 15.02 -11.50
CA THR A 40 -11.85 14.70 -12.28
C THR A 40 -11.90 15.35 -13.67
N LYS A 41 -13.07 15.34 -14.31
CA LYS A 41 -13.27 16.07 -15.57
C LYS A 41 -13.02 17.56 -15.38
N SER A 42 -13.62 18.17 -14.35
CA SER A 42 -13.48 19.60 -14.07
C SER A 42 -12.01 19.99 -13.85
N PHE A 43 -11.27 19.19 -13.10
CA PHE A 43 -9.83 19.38 -12.91
C PHE A 43 -9.03 19.34 -14.22
N ILE A 44 -9.35 18.43 -15.14
CA ILE A 44 -8.67 18.34 -16.44
C ILE A 44 -9.01 19.54 -17.33
N GLU A 45 -10.26 20.02 -17.30
CA GLU A 45 -10.71 21.20 -18.04
C GLU A 45 -9.99 22.48 -17.56
N GLU A 46 -9.74 22.62 -16.26
CA GLU A 46 -8.96 23.73 -15.69
C GLU A 46 -7.52 23.78 -16.21
N LEU A 47 -6.95 22.63 -16.60
CA LEU A 47 -5.64 22.55 -17.25
C LEU A 47 -5.70 22.91 -18.75
N SER A 48 -6.87 23.30 -19.27
CA SER A 48 -7.12 23.58 -20.69
C SER A 48 -6.85 22.38 -21.61
N ILE A 49 -7.01 21.16 -21.10
CA ILE A 49 -6.80 19.93 -21.84
C ILE A 49 -8.17 19.36 -22.28
N PRO A 50 -8.34 18.97 -23.56
CA PRO A 50 -9.59 18.40 -24.04
C PRO A 50 -9.93 17.09 -23.31
N VAL A 51 -11.16 17.00 -22.78
CA VAL A 51 -11.68 15.82 -22.11
C VAL A 51 -13.13 15.57 -22.52
N THR A 52 -13.46 14.33 -22.85
CA THR A 52 -14.82 13.89 -23.18
C THR A 52 -15.52 13.41 -21.91
N ALA A 53 -16.76 13.86 -21.66
CA ALA A 53 -17.52 13.38 -20.51
C ALA A 53 -17.90 11.89 -20.68
N VAL A 54 -17.82 11.10 -19.62
CA VAL A 54 -18.34 9.72 -19.62
C VAL A 54 -19.85 9.70 -19.90
N GLU A 55 -20.57 10.72 -19.44
CA GLU A 55 -22.00 10.90 -19.63
C GLU A 55 -22.38 11.06 -21.12
N GLU A 56 -21.48 11.63 -21.93
CA GLU A 56 -21.66 11.71 -23.40
C GLU A 56 -21.61 10.34 -24.05
N LEU A 57 -20.90 9.38 -23.43
CA LEU A 57 -20.87 8.00 -23.90
C LEU A 57 -22.11 7.22 -23.44
N THR A 58 -22.48 7.34 -22.17
CA THR A 58 -23.42 6.42 -21.52
C THR A 58 -24.89 6.76 -21.73
N THR A 59 -25.23 7.90 -22.33
CA THR A 59 -26.63 8.37 -22.56
C THR A 59 -27.49 8.53 -21.29
N TYR A 60 -26.96 8.20 -20.11
CA TYR A 60 -27.62 8.33 -18.82
C TYR A 60 -26.91 9.42 -17.98
N PRO A 61 -27.67 10.28 -17.29
CA PRO A 61 -27.09 11.18 -16.30
C PRO A 61 -26.59 10.39 -15.09
N SER A 62 -25.74 11.01 -14.27
CA SER A 62 -25.35 10.47 -12.97
C SER A 62 -26.59 10.38 -12.05
N ILE A 63 -27.10 9.17 -11.81
CA ILE A 63 -28.24 8.89 -10.93
C ILE A 63 -27.82 8.26 -9.59
N LEU A 64 -28.77 8.15 -8.64
CA LEU A 64 -28.60 7.48 -7.33
C LEU A 64 -27.40 8.01 -6.54
N GLY A 65 -27.27 9.34 -6.44
CA GLY A 65 -26.16 9.97 -5.73
C GLY A 65 -24.78 9.71 -6.36
N GLY A 66 -24.74 9.17 -7.59
CA GLY A 66 -23.50 8.83 -8.27
C GLY A 66 -23.01 7.40 -8.08
N ARG A 67 -23.82 6.52 -7.48
CA ARG A 67 -23.47 5.10 -7.26
C ARG A 67 -23.29 4.29 -8.55
N VAL A 68 -23.86 4.75 -9.67
CA VAL A 68 -23.90 3.98 -10.94
C VAL A 68 -23.39 4.78 -12.15
N LYS A 69 -22.42 5.69 -11.96
CA LYS A 69 -21.93 6.56 -13.05
C LYS A 69 -21.23 5.80 -14.19
N THR A 70 -20.38 4.85 -13.84
CA THR A 70 -19.49 4.16 -14.80
C THR A 70 -19.94 2.75 -15.13
N LEU A 71 -20.93 2.20 -14.41
CA LEU A 71 -21.49 0.85 -14.57
C LEU A 71 -22.38 0.75 -15.83
N HIS A 72 -21.75 0.91 -17.00
CA HIS A 72 -22.45 0.97 -18.28
C HIS A 72 -21.73 0.14 -19.37
N PRO A 73 -22.47 -0.58 -20.24
CA PRO A 73 -21.87 -1.41 -21.29
C PRO A 73 -20.95 -0.67 -22.26
N LYS A 74 -21.19 0.62 -22.54
CA LYS A 74 -20.28 1.42 -23.38
C LYS A 74 -18.91 1.67 -22.73
N ILE A 75 -18.83 1.68 -21.41
CA ILE A 75 -17.56 1.83 -20.68
C ILE A 75 -16.89 0.47 -20.56
N PHE A 76 -17.62 -0.51 -20.02
CA PHE A 76 -17.08 -1.85 -19.82
C PHE A 76 -16.79 -2.59 -21.12
N GLY A 77 -17.56 -2.35 -22.18
CA GLY A 77 -17.29 -2.87 -23.53
C GLY A 77 -16.04 -2.25 -24.14
N GLY A 78 -15.77 -0.97 -23.87
CA GLY A 78 -14.53 -0.31 -24.31
C GLY A 78 -13.28 -0.87 -23.63
N ILE A 79 -13.43 -1.33 -22.38
CA ILE A 79 -12.37 -1.93 -21.58
C ILE A 79 -12.22 -3.44 -21.85
N LEU A 80 -13.32 -4.19 -21.93
CA LEU A 80 -13.32 -5.66 -22.00
C LEU A 80 -13.38 -6.21 -23.42
N GLY A 81 -13.66 -5.38 -24.42
CA GLY A 81 -13.66 -5.78 -25.82
C GLY A 81 -12.28 -6.28 -26.25
N ARG A 82 -12.21 -7.53 -26.73
CA ARG A 82 -10.94 -8.15 -27.14
C ARG A 82 -10.59 -7.71 -28.55
N ARG A 83 -9.45 -7.04 -28.70
CA ARG A 83 -9.03 -6.43 -29.97
C ARG A 83 -8.71 -7.45 -31.07
N GLU A 84 -8.50 -8.72 -30.70
CA GLU A 84 -8.21 -9.81 -31.63
C GLU A 84 -9.46 -10.68 -31.93
N ASN A 85 -10.60 -10.40 -31.30
CA ASN A 85 -11.84 -11.12 -31.54
C ASN A 85 -12.73 -10.36 -32.53
N SER A 86 -12.92 -10.92 -33.73
CA SER A 86 -13.71 -10.28 -34.80
C SER A 86 -15.17 -10.05 -34.43
N THR A 87 -15.76 -10.92 -33.61
CA THR A 87 -17.14 -10.76 -33.12
C THR A 87 -17.24 -9.59 -32.15
N ASP A 88 -16.31 -9.48 -31.20
CA ASP A 88 -16.28 -8.35 -30.25
C ASP A 88 -16.10 -7.02 -31.00
N LEU A 89 -15.17 -6.95 -31.97
CA LEU A 89 -14.94 -5.76 -32.79
C LEU A 89 -16.20 -5.33 -33.57
N ALA A 90 -16.91 -6.29 -34.18
CA ALA A 90 -18.14 -6.01 -34.91
C ALA A 90 -19.24 -5.46 -33.98
N GLN A 91 -19.36 -6.02 -32.76
CA GLN A 91 -20.30 -5.52 -31.75
C GLN A 91 -19.92 -4.14 -31.25
N MET A 92 -18.63 -3.89 -30.97
CA MET A 92 -18.16 -2.57 -30.55
C MET A 92 -18.45 -1.51 -31.60
N GLN A 93 -18.24 -1.83 -32.89
CA GLN A 93 -18.60 -0.93 -33.99
C GLN A 93 -20.11 -0.71 -34.07
N GLN A 94 -20.91 -1.78 -34.02
CA GLN A 94 -22.39 -1.71 -34.12
C GLN A 94 -23.00 -0.83 -33.01
N TYR A 95 -22.47 -0.92 -31.79
CA TYR A 95 -22.98 -0.20 -30.63
C TYR A 95 -22.20 1.08 -30.30
N GLU A 96 -21.33 1.52 -31.22
CA GLU A 96 -20.52 2.75 -31.09
C GLU A 96 -19.74 2.80 -29.77
N ILE A 97 -19.15 1.67 -29.40
CA ILE A 97 -18.37 1.50 -28.17
C ILE A 97 -16.92 1.90 -28.48
N PRO A 98 -16.40 2.97 -27.87
CA PRO A 98 -15.01 3.35 -28.07
C PRO A 98 -14.07 2.37 -27.36
N GLU A 99 -12.92 2.11 -27.97
CA GLU A 99 -11.82 1.41 -27.30
C GLU A 99 -11.25 2.26 -26.16
N ILE A 100 -10.91 1.61 -25.03
CA ILE A 100 -10.20 2.22 -23.89
C ILE A 100 -8.88 1.47 -23.70
N ASP A 101 -7.74 2.15 -23.83
CA ASP A 101 -6.41 1.55 -23.72
C ASP A 101 -5.79 1.69 -22.33
N LEU A 102 -6.15 2.75 -21.60
CA LEU A 102 -5.65 3.05 -20.26
C LEU A 102 -6.83 3.37 -19.34
N VAL A 103 -6.83 2.78 -18.15
CA VAL A 103 -7.77 3.11 -17.08
C VAL A 103 -6.97 3.59 -15.88
N ILE A 104 -7.26 4.79 -15.39
CA ILE A 104 -6.68 5.34 -14.16
C ILE A 104 -7.82 5.58 -13.19
N VAL A 105 -7.77 4.90 -12.06
CA VAL A 105 -8.80 4.95 -11.03
C VAL A 105 -8.14 4.72 -9.69
N ASP A 106 -8.58 5.46 -8.67
CA ASP A 106 -8.30 5.14 -7.28
C ASP A 106 -9.64 4.97 -6.55
N LEU A 107 -9.61 4.19 -5.48
CA LEU A 107 -10.79 3.91 -4.68
C LEU A 107 -10.98 5.01 -3.64
N TYR A 108 -12.20 5.15 -3.13
CA TYR A 108 -12.44 5.98 -1.97
C TYR A 108 -11.64 5.48 -0.76
N PRO A 109 -11.15 6.40 0.10
CA PRO A 109 -10.32 6.06 1.26
C PRO A 109 -11.17 5.41 2.38
N PHE A 110 -11.56 4.15 2.17
CA PHE A 110 -12.41 3.40 3.08
C PHE A 110 -11.77 3.23 4.47
N GLU A 111 -10.52 2.77 4.51
CA GLU A 111 -9.79 2.57 5.77
C GLU A 111 -9.58 3.87 6.54
N ASP A 112 -9.22 4.96 5.86
CA ASP A 112 -9.09 6.27 6.50
C ASP A 112 -10.43 6.75 7.09
N THR A 113 -11.54 6.45 6.41
CA THR A 113 -12.88 6.79 6.91
C THR A 113 -13.24 5.98 8.16
N VAL A 114 -12.93 4.67 8.17
CA VAL A 114 -13.10 3.81 9.34
C VAL A 114 -12.23 4.31 10.51
N ALA A 115 -10.95 4.58 10.26
CA ALA A 115 -10.01 5.07 11.27
C ALA A 115 -10.40 6.43 11.85
N SER A 116 -11.11 7.27 11.09
CA SER A 116 -11.62 8.56 11.56
C SER A 116 -12.76 8.47 12.58
N GLY A 117 -13.34 7.28 12.77
CA GLY A 117 -14.50 7.07 13.64
C GLY A 117 -15.81 7.63 13.05
N ALA A 118 -15.89 7.74 11.72
CA ALA A 118 -17.09 8.18 11.02
C ALA A 118 -18.30 7.26 11.36
N PRO A 119 -19.54 7.79 11.35
CA PRO A 119 -20.71 6.96 11.56
C PRO A 119 -20.87 5.93 10.43
N GLU A 120 -21.53 4.82 10.76
CA GLU A 120 -21.66 3.65 9.86
C GLU A 120 -22.22 4.02 8.49
N ASP A 121 -23.24 4.87 8.41
CA ASP A 121 -23.82 5.32 7.14
C ASP A 121 -22.78 5.97 6.22
N GLN A 122 -21.88 6.78 6.77
CA GLN A 122 -20.78 7.38 6.02
C GLN A 122 -19.73 6.36 5.57
N ILE A 123 -19.42 5.36 6.41
CA ILE A 123 -18.50 4.27 6.04
C ILE A 123 -19.08 3.44 4.90
N ILE A 124 -20.38 3.10 4.96
CA ILE A 124 -21.09 2.36 3.92
C ILE A 124 -21.09 3.12 2.59
N GLU A 125 -21.26 4.45 2.59
CA GLU A 125 -21.17 5.27 1.37
C GLU A 125 -19.76 5.31 0.76
N LYS A 126 -18.72 4.92 1.50
CA LYS A 126 -17.33 4.83 0.99
C LYS A 126 -16.97 3.48 0.37
N ILE A 127 -17.91 2.53 0.35
CA ILE A 127 -17.74 1.27 -0.38
C ILE A 127 -17.96 1.56 -1.88
N ASP A 128 -16.87 1.55 -2.65
CA ASP A 128 -16.86 1.89 -4.06
C ASP A 128 -17.15 0.67 -4.94
N ILE A 129 -18.29 0.70 -5.63
CA ILE A 129 -18.71 -0.33 -6.59
C ILE A 129 -18.17 -0.04 -8.00
N GLY A 130 -18.13 1.24 -8.39
CA GLY A 130 -17.75 1.65 -9.74
C GLY A 130 -16.25 1.50 -9.95
N GLY A 131 -15.46 2.05 -9.04
CA GLY A 131 -14.00 2.01 -9.08
C GLY A 131 -13.47 0.58 -9.07
N ILE A 132 -13.93 -0.27 -8.15
CA ILE A 132 -13.49 -1.67 -8.05
C ILE A 132 -13.84 -2.47 -9.31
N SER A 133 -15.00 -2.19 -9.91
CA SER A 133 -15.42 -2.83 -11.16
C SER A 133 -14.52 -2.44 -12.33
N LEU A 134 -14.15 -1.15 -12.44
CA LEU A 134 -13.21 -0.65 -13.46
C LEU A 134 -11.82 -1.28 -13.29
N ILE A 135 -11.29 -1.31 -12.06
CA ILE A 135 -9.99 -1.95 -11.73
C ILE A 135 -9.99 -3.40 -12.24
N ARG A 136 -10.99 -4.19 -11.85
CA ARG A 136 -11.06 -5.61 -12.20
C ARG A 136 -11.28 -5.84 -13.69
N ALA A 137 -12.09 -5.01 -14.35
CA ALA A 137 -12.34 -5.14 -15.78
C ALA A 137 -11.08 -4.87 -16.61
N ALA A 138 -10.37 -3.78 -16.31
CA ALA A 138 -9.13 -3.42 -17.00
C ALA A 138 -8.02 -4.43 -16.72
N ALA A 139 -7.86 -4.86 -15.45
CA ALA A 139 -6.89 -5.89 -15.08
C ALA A 139 -7.18 -7.24 -15.76
N LYS A 140 -8.45 -7.63 -15.90
CA LYS A 140 -8.84 -8.85 -16.63
C LYS A 140 -8.42 -8.77 -18.11
N ASN A 141 -8.60 -7.62 -18.76
CA ASN A 141 -8.27 -7.43 -20.17
C ASN A 141 -6.87 -6.83 -20.40
N PHE A 142 -5.89 -7.19 -19.56
CA PHE A 142 -4.51 -6.72 -19.68
C PHE A 142 -3.84 -7.07 -21.02
N ALA A 143 -4.41 -7.98 -21.82
CA ALA A 143 -3.96 -8.23 -23.18
C ALA A 143 -4.01 -6.94 -24.04
N ASP A 144 -4.96 -6.05 -23.75
CA ASP A 144 -5.26 -4.84 -24.50
C ASP A 144 -5.16 -3.55 -23.66
N VAL A 145 -5.39 -3.63 -22.35
CA VAL A 145 -5.60 -2.46 -21.48
C VAL A 145 -4.54 -2.35 -20.39
N VAL A 146 -4.10 -1.11 -20.10
CA VAL A 146 -3.28 -0.76 -18.94
C VAL A 146 -4.20 -0.28 -17.81
N ILE A 147 -3.98 -0.75 -16.59
CA ILE A 147 -4.72 -0.32 -15.40
C ILE A 147 -3.79 0.32 -14.38
N VAL A 148 -4.10 1.52 -13.93
CA VAL A 148 -3.43 2.22 -12.83
C VAL A 148 -4.45 2.29 -11.69
N PRO A 149 -4.35 1.40 -10.68
CA PRO A 149 -5.37 1.19 -9.66
C PRO A 149 -5.22 2.10 -8.43
N SER A 150 -4.10 2.82 -8.33
CA SER A 150 -3.79 3.70 -7.21
C SER A 150 -2.73 4.75 -7.60
N ARG A 151 -2.54 5.73 -6.72
CA ARG A 151 -1.48 6.75 -6.85
C ARG A 151 -0.06 6.18 -6.78
N ASP A 152 0.13 5.02 -6.16
CA ASP A 152 1.45 4.40 -5.98
C ASP A 152 2.05 3.96 -7.33
N GLU A 153 1.20 3.76 -8.33
CA GLU A 153 1.57 3.41 -9.70
C GLU A 153 1.82 4.61 -10.62
N TYR A 154 1.61 5.86 -10.16
CA TYR A 154 1.72 7.03 -11.04
C TYR A 154 3.13 7.24 -11.59
N ASN A 155 4.16 7.05 -10.77
CA ASN A 155 5.56 7.10 -11.22
C ASN A 155 5.83 6.02 -12.28
N MET A 156 5.37 4.80 -12.02
CA MET A 156 5.53 3.69 -12.95
C MET A 156 4.85 3.97 -14.31
N LEU A 157 3.68 4.60 -14.30
CA LEU A 157 3.00 5.03 -15.52
C LEU A 157 3.78 6.13 -16.23
N LEU A 158 4.20 7.19 -15.52
CA LEU A 158 4.94 8.31 -16.09
C LEU A 158 6.23 7.83 -16.76
N ASP A 159 7.01 7.00 -16.07
CA ASP A 159 8.22 6.38 -16.61
C ASP A 159 7.93 5.59 -17.89
N LEU A 160 6.84 4.82 -17.91
CA LEU A 160 6.41 4.10 -19.11
C LEU A 160 6.03 5.04 -20.26
N LEU A 161 5.26 6.09 -19.97
CA LEU A 161 4.82 7.07 -20.98
C LEU A 161 6.01 7.84 -21.56
N ASP A 162 7.01 8.15 -20.74
CA ASP A 162 8.23 8.85 -21.15
C ASP A 162 9.19 7.96 -21.93
N GLN A 163 9.56 6.80 -21.36
CA GLN A 163 10.61 5.95 -21.92
C GLN A 163 10.13 5.16 -23.14
N LYS A 164 8.85 4.77 -23.17
CA LYS A 164 8.28 3.96 -24.24
C LYS A 164 7.33 4.75 -25.14
N ASN A 165 7.28 6.08 -24.96
CA ASN A 165 6.40 6.95 -25.73
C ASN A 165 4.93 6.47 -25.67
N GLY A 166 4.46 5.94 -24.54
CA GLY A 166 3.10 5.38 -24.40
C GLY A 166 2.83 4.08 -25.16
N GLU A 167 3.85 3.38 -25.65
CA GLU A 167 3.74 2.00 -26.11
C GLU A 167 3.96 1.02 -24.95
N THR A 168 3.10 0.01 -24.84
CA THR A 168 3.16 -0.98 -23.77
C THR A 168 3.37 -2.37 -24.33
N SER A 169 4.26 -3.14 -23.71
CA SER A 169 4.34 -4.58 -23.98
C SER A 169 3.29 -5.34 -23.18
N LEU A 170 3.08 -6.62 -23.53
CA LEU A 170 2.25 -7.51 -22.73
C LEU A 170 2.75 -7.65 -21.28
N SER A 171 4.08 -7.63 -21.07
CA SER A 171 4.67 -7.73 -19.73
C SER A 171 4.35 -6.48 -18.88
N ASP A 172 4.39 -5.29 -19.48
CA ASP A 172 4.02 -4.05 -18.79
C ASP A 172 2.57 -4.12 -18.31
N ARG A 173 1.65 -4.43 -19.23
CA ARG A 173 0.21 -4.52 -18.91
C ARG A 173 -0.08 -5.58 -17.86
N LYS A 174 0.61 -6.73 -17.92
CA LYS A 174 0.49 -7.80 -16.92
C LYS A 174 0.96 -7.37 -15.53
N GLU A 175 2.01 -6.57 -15.44
CA GLU A 175 2.51 -6.05 -14.16
C GLU A 175 1.52 -5.05 -13.54
N PHE A 176 0.97 -4.14 -14.35
CA PHE A 176 -0.12 -3.25 -13.91
C PHE A 176 -1.35 -4.05 -13.46
N ALA A 177 -1.74 -5.10 -14.18
CA ALA A 177 -2.84 -5.97 -13.78
C ALA A 177 -2.58 -6.73 -12.46
N ARG A 178 -1.34 -7.17 -12.22
CA ARG A 178 -0.93 -7.77 -10.95
C ARG A 178 -1.15 -6.80 -9.78
N LYS A 179 -0.71 -5.55 -9.94
CA LYS A 179 -0.90 -4.48 -8.95
C LYS A 179 -2.39 -4.17 -8.73
N ALA A 180 -3.17 -4.10 -9.81
CA ALA A 180 -4.62 -3.89 -9.73
C ALA A 180 -5.36 -4.98 -8.93
N PHE A 181 -5.01 -6.25 -9.13
CA PHE A 181 -5.59 -7.33 -8.33
C PHE A 181 -5.13 -7.29 -6.86
N ALA A 182 -3.88 -6.89 -6.59
CA ALA A 182 -3.42 -6.66 -5.22
C ALA A 182 -4.22 -5.55 -4.53
N THR A 183 -4.44 -4.40 -5.19
CA THR A 183 -5.29 -3.31 -4.69
C THR A 183 -6.71 -3.80 -4.40
N SER A 184 -7.32 -4.55 -5.32
CA SER A 184 -8.69 -5.06 -5.11
C SER A 184 -8.79 -6.08 -3.97
N SER A 185 -7.80 -6.98 -3.84
CA SER A 185 -7.76 -7.98 -2.78
C SER A 185 -7.60 -7.33 -1.40
N TYR A 186 -6.77 -6.29 -1.33
CA TYR A 186 -6.58 -5.51 -0.13
C TYR A 186 -7.86 -4.76 0.27
N TYR A 187 -8.49 -4.07 -0.68
CA TYR A 187 -9.74 -3.34 -0.45
C TYR A 187 -10.88 -4.22 0.06
N ASP A 188 -11.10 -5.37 -0.58
CA ASP A 188 -12.15 -6.32 -0.16
C ASP A 188 -11.83 -6.97 1.20
N THR A 189 -10.54 -7.10 1.56
CA THR A 189 -10.12 -7.55 2.89
C THR A 189 -10.45 -6.52 3.96
N ALA A 190 -10.19 -5.24 3.70
CA ALA A 190 -10.53 -4.16 4.63
C ALA A 190 -12.05 -4.07 4.87
N ILE A 191 -12.85 -4.17 3.79
CA ILE A 191 -14.32 -4.20 3.90
C ILE A 191 -14.78 -5.42 4.71
N PHE A 192 -14.24 -6.61 4.41
CA PHE A 192 -14.58 -7.82 5.14
C PHE A 192 -14.29 -7.67 6.64
N ASN A 193 -13.09 -7.19 7.00
CA ASN A 193 -12.68 -7.01 8.39
C ASN A 193 -13.53 -5.96 9.12
N TYR A 194 -14.03 -4.93 8.43
CA TYR A 194 -14.97 -3.96 9.01
C TYR A 194 -16.31 -4.58 9.42
N PHE A 195 -16.87 -5.46 8.57
CA PHE A 195 -18.14 -6.14 8.87
C PHE A 195 -17.98 -7.37 9.76
N SER A 196 -16.76 -7.90 9.88
CA SER A 196 -16.46 -9.03 10.73
C SER A 196 -16.70 -8.67 12.20
N SER A 197 -17.26 -9.62 12.94
CA SER A 197 -17.48 -9.49 14.39
C SER A 197 -16.58 -10.45 15.14
N GLU A 198 -16.42 -10.28 16.45
CA GLU A 198 -15.64 -11.21 17.29
C GLU A 198 -16.14 -12.68 17.23
N LYS A 199 -17.32 -12.93 16.67
CA LYS A 199 -17.90 -14.27 16.48
C LYS A 199 -17.66 -14.87 15.09
N ASP A 200 -16.98 -14.16 14.20
CA ASP A 200 -16.64 -14.66 12.87
C ASP A 200 -15.35 -15.50 12.95
N ASP A 201 -15.41 -16.74 12.49
CA ASP A 201 -14.29 -17.68 12.49
C ASP A 201 -13.33 -17.46 11.31
N HIS A 202 -13.55 -16.40 10.50
CA HIS A 202 -12.78 -16.14 9.28
C HIS A 202 -11.73 -15.05 9.48
N PHE A 203 -10.47 -15.41 9.25
CA PHE A 203 -9.33 -14.50 9.29
C PHE A 203 -8.89 -14.06 7.89
N ARG A 204 -8.81 -12.75 7.64
CA ARG A 204 -8.28 -12.20 6.39
C ARG A 204 -7.22 -11.14 6.66
N VAL A 205 -6.05 -11.33 6.05
CA VAL A 205 -4.96 -10.36 6.04
C VAL A 205 -4.45 -10.20 4.61
N SER A 206 -4.30 -8.95 4.19
CA SER A 206 -3.71 -8.56 2.92
C SER A 206 -2.73 -7.43 3.21
N LEU A 207 -1.48 -7.57 2.79
CA LEU A 207 -0.41 -6.60 3.06
C LEU A 207 0.32 -6.30 1.76
N ASN A 208 0.38 -5.01 1.40
CA ASN A 208 1.06 -4.54 0.20
C ASN A 208 2.49 -4.04 0.48
N HIS A 209 2.78 -3.66 1.73
CA HIS A 209 4.11 -3.24 2.14
C HIS A 209 4.93 -4.44 2.59
N SER A 210 6.15 -4.54 2.05
CA SER A 210 7.10 -5.57 2.44
C SER A 210 8.53 -5.10 2.27
N ASN A 211 9.39 -5.52 3.19
CA ASN A 211 10.83 -5.21 3.18
C ASN A 211 11.60 -6.53 3.04
N VAL A 212 12.46 -6.62 2.02
CA VAL A 212 13.37 -7.77 1.89
C VAL A 212 14.45 -7.62 2.94
N LEU A 213 14.55 -8.62 3.82
CA LEU A 213 15.58 -8.66 4.85
C LEU A 213 16.88 -9.21 4.25
N ARG A 214 18.00 -8.91 4.88
CA ARG A 214 19.33 -9.37 4.43
C ARG A 214 19.39 -10.90 4.23
N TYR A 215 18.76 -11.64 5.13
CA TYR A 215 18.51 -13.08 5.07
C TYR A 215 17.40 -13.43 6.07
N GLY A 216 16.95 -14.69 6.09
CA GLY A 216 16.00 -15.22 7.07
C GLY A 216 16.66 -15.49 8.42
N GLU A 217 16.29 -16.56 9.11
CA GLU A 217 16.91 -16.93 10.39
C GLU A 217 18.41 -17.25 10.24
N ASN A 218 18.78 -17.84 9.09
CA ASN A 218 20.15 -18.18 8.72
C ASN A 218 20.53 -17.57 7.34
N PRO A 219 21.83 -17.33 7.06
CA PRO A 219 22.28 -16.66 5.84
C PRO A 219 21.85 -17.29 4.50
N HIS A 220 21.56 -18.59 4.49
CA HIS A 220 21.13 -19.32 3.30
C HIS A 220 19.61 -19.25 3.05
N GLN A 221 18.85 -18.65 3.97
CA GLN A 221 17.39 -18.50 3.88
C GLN A 221 17.05 -17.08 3.43
N ARG A 222 15.98 -16.92 2.64
CA ARG A 222 15.44 -15.61 2.26
C ARG A 222 14.46 -15.14 3.34
N GLY A 223 14.62 -13.90 3.81
CA GLY A 223 13.70 -13.25 4.76
C GLY A 223 12.94 -12.10 4.11
N ILE A 224 11.64 -11.99 4.40
CA ILE A 224 10.80 -10.85 3.99
C ILE A 224 9.93 -10.49 5.18
N PHE A 225 9.96 -9.21 5.58
CA PHE A 225 9.02 -8.64 6.53
C PHE A 225 7.82 -8.07 5.78
N TYR A 226 6.61 -8.30 6.29
CA TYR A 226 5.37 -7.75 5.73
C TYR A 226 4.74 -6.79 6.75
N GLY A 227 4.35 -5.60 6.29
CA GLY A 227 3.92 -4.48 7.14
C GLY A 227 4.85 -3.28 7.00
N LYS A 228 4.59 -2.25 7.81
CA LYS A 228 5.40 -1.03 7.90
C LYS A 228 6.15 -1.06 9.23
N ILE A 229 7.45 -1.28 9.16
CA ILE A 229 8.28 -1.40 10.35
C ILE A 229 8.42 -0.04 11.06
N GLU A 230 8.32 1.03 10.28
CA GLU A 230 8.38 2.42 10.69
C GLU A 230 7.17 2.84 11.53
N ASP A 231 6.04 2.14 11.40
CA ASP A 231 4.86 2.39 12.24
C ASP A 231 5.05 1.85 13.67
N ILE A 232 6.06 0.99 13.89
CA ILE A 232 6.32 0.33 15.19
C ILE A 232 7.45 1.03 15.94
N PHE A 233 8.55 1.40 15.26
CA PHE A 233 9.69 2.07 15.88
C PHE A 233 10.49 2.94 14.92
N ASP A 234 11.08 4.01 15.47
CA ASP A 234 12.03 4.87 14.77
C ASP A 234 13.47 4.37 14.94
N GLN A 235 14.11 3.93 13.85
CA GLN A 235 15.51 3.55 13.89
C GLN A 235 16.42 4.80 13.87
N LEU A 236 16.93 5.18 15.05
CA LEU A 236 17.79 6.37 15.19
C LEU A 236 19.25 6.16 14.72
N HIS A 237 19.75 4.92 14.76
CA HIS A 237 21.12 4.59 14.38
C HIS A 237 21.27 3.10 14.01
N GLY A 238 22.44 2.71 13.51
CA GLY A 238 22.84 1.32 13.33
C GLY A 238 22.63 0.77 11.91
N LYS A 239 22.83 -0.54 11.77
CA LYS A 239 22.63 -1.28 10.52
C LYS A 239 21.15 -1.65 10.36
N GLU A 240 20.75 -2.05 9.16
CA GLU A 240 19.43 -2.64 8.92
C GLU A 240 19.14 -3.81 9.89
N ILE A 241 17.91 -3.85 10.39
CA ILE A 241 17.40 -4.88 11.31
C ILE A 241 17.33 -6.23 10.58
N SER A 242 17.88 -7.27 11.21
CA SER A 242 17.84 -8.64 10.68
C SER A 242 16.56 -9.39 11.07
N TYR A 243 16.31 -10.55 10.46
CA TYR A 243 15.18 -11.42 10.81
C TYR A 243 15.18 -11.81 12.30
N ASN A 244 16.33 -12.22 12.84
CA ASN A 244 16.43 -12.61 14.25
C ASN A 244 16.26 -11.40 15.17
N ASN A 245 16.72 -10.21 14.74
CA ASN A 245 16.48 -9.01 15.52
C ASN A 245 14.98 -8.71 15.62
N LEU A 246 14.19 -8.93 14.56
CA LEU A 246 12.72 -8.75 14.63
C LEU A 246 12.07 -9.68 15.66
N LEU A 247 12.49 -10.95 15.71
CA LEU A 247 11.97 -11.91 16.70
C LEU A 247 12.35 -11.52 18.13
N ASP A 248 13.60 -11.12 18.35
CA ASP A 248 14.08 -10.68 19.65
C ASP A 248 13.44 -9.34 20.07
N ILE A 249 13.21 -8.41 19.13
CA ILE A 249 12.51 -7.14 19.36
C ILE A 249 11.08 -7.41 19.80
N ASP A 250 10.35 -8.27 19.09
CA ASP A 250 8.97 -8.64 19.43
C ASP A 250 8.89 -9.26 20.83
N ALA A 251 9.78 -10.19 21.15
CA ALA A 251 9.86 -10.77 22.49
C ALA A 251 10.20 -9.72 23.57
N ALA A 252 11.09 -8.78 23.24
CA ALA A 252 11.53 -7.72 24.15
C ALA A 252 10.39 -6.74 24.47
N VAL A 253 9.65 -6.31 23.44
CA VAL A 253 8.50 -5.39 23.59
C VAL A 253 7.39 -6.06 24.41
N ASN A 254 7.00 -7.29 24.06
CA ASN A 254 5.99 -8.01 24.84
C ASN A 254 6.38 -8.19 26.31
N LEU A 255 7.65 -8.47 26.60
CA LEU A 255 8.13 -8.62 27.97
C LEU A 255 8.13 -7.29 28.73
N ILE A 256 8.64 -6.22 28.13
CA ILE A 256 8.79 -4.95 28.85
C ILE A 256 7.44 -4.29 29.16
N ASP A 257 6.44 -4.53 28.30
CA ASP A 257 5.08 -3.99 28.44
C ASP A 257 4.32 -4.59 29.65
N GLU A 258 4.80 -5.69 30.23
CA GLU A 258 4.24 -6.25 31.47
C GLU A 258 4.57 -5.40 32.72
N PHE A 259 5.52 -4.46 32.63
CA PHE A 259 6.05 -3.73 33.77
C PHE A 259 5.68 -2.24 33.78
N SER A 260 5.13 -1.77 34.91
CA SER A 260 4.93 -0.35 35.18
C SER A 260 6.16 0.34 35.76
N GLU A 261 6.94 -0.35 36.60
CA GLU A 261 8.11 0.20 37.31
C GLU A 261 9.29 0.44 36.35
N PRO A 262 10.27 1.32 36.65
CA PRO A 262 11.48 1.44 35.83
C PRO A 262 12.20 0.10 35.70
N THR A 263 12.19 -0.45 34.49
CA THR A 263 12.61 -1.84 34.24
C THR A 263 13.57 -1.90 33.05
N PHE A 264 14.55 -2.78 33.15
CA PHE A 264 15.43 -3.17 32.05
C PHE A 264 15.32 -4.67 31.82
N ALA A 265 15.26 -5.08 30.55
CA ALA A 265 15.36 -6.46 30.14
C ALA A 265 16.46 -6.64 29.06
N ILE A 266 17.11 -7.79 29.09
CA ILE A 266 18.17 -8.21 28.17
C ILE A 266 17.77 -9.57 27.61
N LEU A 267 17.58 -9.64 26.30
CA LEU A 267 17.14 -10.81 25.58
C LEU A 267 18.22 -11.31 24.61
N LYS A 268 18.22 -12.62 24.36
CA LYS A 268 19.03 -13.25 23.32
C LYS A 268 18.34 -14.51 22.83
N HIS A 269 18.13 -14.61 21.52
CA HIS A 269 17.44 -15.76 20.90
C HIS A 269 16.08 -16.03 21.56
N ASN A 270 15.27 -14.99 21.71
CA ASN A 270 13.93 -14.95 22.31
C ASN A 270 13.88 -15.29 23.80
N ASN A 271 15.02 -15.37 24.48
CA ASN A 271 15.10 -15.70 25.90
C ASN A 271 15.64 -14.51 26.71
N ALA A 272 14.97 -14.19 27.82
CA ALA A 272 15.47 -13.20 28.77
C ALA A 272 16.67 -13.79 29.54
N CYS A 273 17.84 -13.21 29.36
CA CYS A 273 19.04 -13.53 30.13
C CYS A 273 19.20 -12.60 31.36
N GLY A 274 18.47 -11.49 31.39
CA GLY A 274 18.39 -10.59 32.52
C GLY A 274 17.12 -9.74 32.49
N CYS A 275 16.49 -9.53 33.63
CA CYS A 275 15.37 -8.59 33.77
C CYS A 275 15.34 -8.06 35.21
N ALA A 276 15.25 -6.75 35.39
CA ALA A 276 15.20 -6.14 36.71
C ALA A 276 14.41 -4.83 36.72
N SER A 277 13.54 -4.69 37.72
CA SER A 277 12.87 -3.43 38.06
C SER A 277 13.52 -2.79 39.29
N ARG A 278 13.82 -1.49 39.24
CA ARG A 278 14.46 -0.73 40.33
C ARG A 278 13.91 0.70 40.40
N GLU A 279 14.29 1.42 41.45
CA GLU A 279 13.88 2.83 41.63
C GLU A 279 14.47 3.75 40.56
N ASN A 280 15.69 3.48 40.10
CA ASN A 280 16.34 4.21 39.02
C ASN A 280 16.82 3.27 37.92
N LEU A 281 16.89 3.82 36.71
CA LEU A 281 17.12 3.05 35.50
C LEU A 281 18.54 2.46 35.43
N LEU A 282 19.54 3.20 35.91
CA LEU A 282 20.91 2.73 36.01
C LEU A 282 21.05 1.47 36.87
N GLN A 283 20.36 1.42 38.01
CA GLN A 283 20.37 0.25 38.88
C GLN A 283 19.62 -0.92 38.25
N ALA A 284 18.50 -0.66 37.56
CA ALA A 284 17.78 -1.67 36.80
C ALA A 284 18.68 -2.30 35.72
N TRP A 285 19.43 -1.47 34.97
CA TRP A 285 20.41 -1.94 34.00
C TRP A 285 21.48 -2.84 34.63
N LYS A 286 22.13 -2.38 35.70
CA LYS A 286 23.21 -3.12 36.37
C LYS A 286 22.73 -4.47 36.88
N ASP A 287 21.54 -4.52 37.48
CA ASP A 287 21.00 -5.75 38.05
C ASP A 287 20.43 -6.70 36.97
N ALA A 288 19.89 -6.17 35.87
CA ALA A 288 19.53 -6.98 34.72
C ALA A 288 20.77 -7.63 34.10
N LEU A 289 21.85 -6.86 33.89
CA LEU A 289 23.12 -7.37 33.37
C LEU A 289 23.77 -8.40 34.31
N ALA A 290 23.61 -8.25 35.62
CA ALA A 290 24.10 -9.20 36.61
C ALA A 290 23.38 -10.56 36.59
N GLY A 291 22.23 -10.67 35.91
CA GLY A 291 21.52 -11.93 35.74
C GLY A 291 22.35 -12.98 34.99
N ASP A 292 22.79 -12.65 33.78
CA ASP A 292 23.75 -13.45 33.00
C ASP A 292 24.57 -12.55 32.05
N PRO A 293 25.73 -12.03 32.50
CA PRO A 293 26.54 -11.12 31.70
C PRO A 293 27.21 -11.80 30.50
N VAL A 294 27.37 -13.13 30.52
CA VAL A 294 27.97 -13.88 29.40
C VAL A 294 26.96 -13.97 28.26
N SER A 295 25.70 -14.30 28.58
CA SER A 295 24.63 -14.33 27.59
C SER A 295 24.25 -12.95 27.08
N ALA A 296 24.30 -11.91 27.92
CA ALA A 296 23.98 -10.53 27.54
C ALA A 296 24.84 -9.98 26.39
N PHE A 297 26.05 -10.51 26.18
CA PHE A 297 26.91 -10.09 25.08
C PHE A 297 26.27 -10.39 23.71
N GLY A 298 26.05 -9.36 22.91
CA GLY A 298 25.35 -9.42 21.62
C GLY A 298 23.85 -9.63 21.74
N GLY A 299 23.26 -9.34 22.90
CA GLY A 299 21.82 -9.38 23.12
C GLY A 299 21.08 -8.16 22.58
N ILE A 300 19.76 -8.20 22.68
CA ILE A 300 18.85 -7.06 22.56
C ILE A 300 18.51 -6.56 23.94
N ILE A 301 18.59 -5.25 24.14
CA ILE A 301 18.29 -4.60 25.42
C ILE A 301 17.10 -3.67 25.27
N ILE A 302 16.20 -3.68 26.25
CA ILE A 302 14.99 -2.86 26.24
C ILE A 302 14.69 -2.29 27.62
N THR A 303 14.11 -1.09 27.66
CA THR A 303 13.56 -0.47 28.86
C THR A 303 12.23 0.24 28.58
N ASN A 304 11.40 0.40 29.62
CA ASN A 304 10.16 1.18 29.59
C ASN A 304 10.34 2.65 30.05
N ARG A 305 11.57 3.16 30.10
CA ARG A 305 11.88 4.55 30.49
C ARG A 305 12.87 5.20 29.52
N THR A 306 12.89 6.53 29.54
CA THR A 306 13.90 7.32 28.83
C THR A 306 15.30 6.94 29.31
N ILE A 307 16.21 6.64 28.39
CA ILE A 307 17.61 6.36 28.73
C ILE A 307 18.36 7.70 28.91
N ASP A 308 18.86 7.93 30.12
CA ASP A 308 19.71 9.08 30.43
C ASP A 308 21.19 8.85 30.07
N VAL A 309 21.98 9.92 30.06
CA VAL A 309 23.41 9.91 29.70
C VAL A 309 24.23 8.98 30.61
N GLU A 310 23.91 8.91 31.91
CA GLU A 310 24.64 8.04 32.84
C GLU A 310 24.42 6.56 32.52
N THR A 311 23.15 6.19 32.29
CA THR A 311 22.73 4.85 31.89
C THR A 311 23.30 4.48 30.52
N ALA A 312 23.24 5.38 29.53
CA ALA A 312 23.81 5.17 28.20
C ALA A 312 25.32 4.90 28.26
N ASN A 313 26.06 5.64 29.08
CA ASN A 313 27.51 5.45 29.26
C ASN A 313 27.85 4.09 29.88
N GLU A 314 27.03 3.58 30.81
CA GLU A 314 27.21 2.22 31.33
C GLU A 314 26.88 1.16 30.28
N ILE A 315 25.78 1.33 29.53
CA ILE A 315 25.37 0.41 28.47
C ILE A 315 26.45 0.30 27.39
N ASN A 316 27.09 1.41 27.01
CA ASN A 316 28.13 1.46 25.98
C ASN A 316 29.38 0.61 26.29
N LYS A 317 29.52 0.11 27.53
CA LYS A 317 30.59 -0.82 27.90
C LYS A 317 30.33 -2.26 27.44
N LEU A 318 29.08 -2.59 27.11
CA LEU A 318 28.67 -3.91 26.62
C LEU A 318 28.47 -3.87 25.10
N PHE A 319 28.87 -4.94 24.42
CA PHE A 319 28.43 -5.15 23.05
C PHE A 319 26.99 -5.67 23.04
N PHE A 320 26.09 -4.98 22.35
CA PHE A 320 24.70 -5.37 22.11
C PHE A 320 24.38 -5.19 20.63
N GLU A 321 23.36 -5.89 20.14
CA GLU A 321 22.89 -5.79 18.75
C GLU A 321 21.86 -4.67 18.59
N VAL A 322 20.91 -4.56 19.53
CA VAL A 322 19.81 -3.59 19.48
C VAL A 322 19.53 -3.03 20.87
N ILE A 323 19.22 -1.74 20.94
CA ILE A 323 18.74 -1.04 22.13
C ILE A 323 17.40 -0.37 21.83
N ILE A 324 16.42 -0.58 22.70
CA ILE A 324 15.04 -0.12 22.52
C ILE A 324 14.61 0.65 23.78
N ALA A 325 14.08 1.85 23.59
CA ALA A 325 13.55 2.67 24.66
C ALA A 325 12.47 3.62 24.12
N PRO A 326 11.52 4.10 24.95
CA PRO A 326 10.56 5.11 24.54
C PRO A 326 11.19 6.43 24.09
N SER A 327 12.37 6.76 24.62
CA SER A 327 13.15 7.96 24.24
C SER A 327 14.58 7.88 24.80
N TYR A 328 15.43 8.78 24.32
CA TYR A 328 16.80 8.98 24.80
C TYR A 328 16.94 10.42 25.26
N GLY A 329 17.62 10.65 26.38
CA GLY A 329 17.95 11.98 26.86
C GLY A 329 18.94 12.69 25.92
N ASP A 330 18.91 14.02 25.95
CA ASP A 330 19.77 14.91 25.14
C ASP A 330 21.28 14.74 25.41
#